data_AF-A0A5D0JGZ9-F1
#
_entry.id   AF-A0A5D0JGZ9-F1
#
_cell.length_a   1.000
_cell.length_b   1.000
_cell.length_c   1.000
_cell.angle_alpha   90.00
_cell.angle_beta   90.00
_cell.angle_gamma   90.00
#
_symmetry.space_group_name_H-M   'P 1'
#
loop_
_entity.id
_entity.type
_entity.pdbx_description
1 polymer ?
#
loop_
_entity_poly.entity_id
_entity_poly.type
_entity_poly.pdbx_seq_one_letter_code
_entity_poly.pdbx_strand_id
1 'polypeptide(L)'
;TLYNTYSFFSLYTNLDKFNYAEADIPLAERPELDRWILSELHTLIKKVDAFYADYEPTKAARAISDFTQDYLSNWFVRLSRRRFWKGDYQTDKISAY
;
A
#
# COMPACT_ATOMS: atom_id res chain seq x y z
N THR A 1 2.52 -1.63 13.87
CA THR A 1 2.02 -2.22 12.61
C THR A 1 2.91 -1.90 11.43
N LEU A 2 3.40 -0.65 11.27
CA LEU A 2 4.27 -0.25 10.15
C LEU A 2 5.47 -1.17 9.92
N TYR A 3 6.26 -1.45 10.96
CA TYR A 3 7.40 -2.37 10.86
C TYR A 3 6.97 -3.76 10.37
N ASN A 4 5.88 -4.30 10.91
CA ASN A 4 5.37 -5.61 10.51
C ASN A 4 4.87 -5.62 9.05
N THR A 5 4.23 -4.54 8.60
CA THR A 5 3.81 -4.36 7.20
C THR A 5 5.02 -4.33 6.28
N TYR A 6 6.07 -3.61 6.65
CA TYR A 6 7.32 -3.58 5.89
C TYR A 6 8.04 -4.94 5.90
N SER A 7 8.15 -5.61 7.04
CA SER A 7 8.73 -6.94 7.14
C SER A 7 7.98 -7.96 6.29
N PHE A 8 6.64 -7.86 6.24
CA PHE A 8 5.82 -8.68 5.35
C PHE A 8 6.18 -8.41 3.89
N PHE A 9 6.18 -7.14 3.45
CA PHE A 9 6.54 -6.78 2.08
C PHE A 9 7.95 -7.29 1.71
N SER A 10 8.94 -6.97 2.53
CA SER A 10 10.34 -7.37 2.32
C SER A 10 10.51 -8.88 2.22
N LEU A 11 9.79 -9.65 3.04
CA LEU A 11 9.85 -11.12 2.99
C LEU A 11 9.43 -11.63 1.61
N TYR A 12 8.29 -11.19 1.10
CA TYR A 12 7.74 -11.70 -0.17
C TYR A 12 8.47 -11.16 -1.39
N THR A 13 8.87 -9.89 -1.40
CA THR A 13 9.66 -9.33 -2.50
C THR A 13 11.01 -10.03 -2.64
N ASN A 14 11.66 -10.36 -1.51
CA ASN A 14 12.93 -11.08 -1.52
C ASN A 14 12.76 -12.55 -1.94
N LEU A 15 11.67 -13.21 -1.53
CA LEU A 15 11.35 -14.58 -1.96
C LEU A 15 11.11 -14.66 -3.46
N ASP A 16 10.37 -13.69 -4.02
CA ASP A 16 10.05 -13.63 -5.44
C ASP A 16 11.14 -12.98 -6.30
N LYS A 17 12.20 -12.44 -5.68
CA LYS A 17 13.27 -11.66 -6.35
C LYS A 17 12.73 -10.49 -7.18
N PHE A 18 11.69 -9.82 -6.68
CA PHE A 18 11.13 -8.64 -7.31
C PHE A 18 12.20 -7.55 -7.46
N ASN A 19 12.37 -7.04 -8.67
CA ASN A 19 13.42 -6.08 -9.02
C ASN A 19 12.87 -4.81 -9.70
N TYR A 20 11.55 -4.61 -9.71
CA TYR A 20 10.87 -3.49 -10.35
C TYR A 20 11.25 -3.31 -11.85
N ALA A 21 11.69 -4.37 -12.53
CA ALA A 21 12.08 -4.29 -13.95
C ALA A 21 10.88 -4.37 -14.91
N GLU A 22 9.72 -4.78 -14.41
CA GLU A 22 8.49 -4.96 -15.17
C GLU A 22 7.80 -3.62 -15.40
N ALA A 23 7.01 -3.53 -16.47
CA ALA A 23 6.26 -2.32 -16.76
C ALA A 23 5.16 -2.09 -15.71
N ASP A 24 4.98 -0.83 -15.30
CA ASP A 24 3.89 -0.45 -14.40
C ASP A 24 2.54 -0.83 -15.01
N ILE A 25 1.75 -1.57 -14.24
CA ILE A 25 0.40 -1.97 -14.66
C ILE A 25 -0.51 -0.73 -14.60
N PRO A 26 -1.23 -0.40 -15.69
CA PRO A 26 -2.16 0.72 -15.72
C PRO A 26 -3.20 0.62 -14.60
N LEU A 27 -3.58 1.75 -14.01
CA LEU A 27 -4.59 1.80 -12.93
C LEU A 27 -5.89 1.09 -13.31
N ALA A 28 -6.32 1.17 -14.58
CA ALA A 28 -7.55 0.54 -15.07
C ALA A 28 -7.51 -0.99 -15.04
N GLU A 29 -6.32 -1.58 -15.12
CA GLU A 29 -6.09 -3.03 -15.13
C GLU A 29 -5.81 -3.58 -13.73
N ARG A 30 -5.65 -2.70 -12.73
CA ARG A 30 -5.44 -3.09 -11.34
C ARG A 30 -6.76 -3.52 -10.69
N PRO A 31 -6.74 -4.54 -9.82
CA PRO A 31 -7.87 -4.91 -8.99
C PRO A 31 -8.45 -3.74 -8.20
N GLU A 32 -9.74 -3.83 -7.86
CA GLU A 32 -10.46 -2.81 -7.07
C GLU A 32 -9.77 -2.48 -5.76
N LEU A 33 -9.22 -3.47 -5.07
CA LEU A 33 -8.52 -3.29 -3.80
C LEU A 33 -7.29 -2.39 -3.94
N ASP A 34 -6.54 -2.54 -5.03
CA ASP A 34 -5.32 -1.77 -5.29
C ASP A 34 -5.66 -0.34 -5.68
N ARG A 35 -6.71 -0.16 -6.49
CA ARG A 35 -7.25 1.16 -6.80
C ARG A 35 -7.79 1.87 -5.56
N TRP A 36 -8.45 1.13 -4.67
CA TRP A 36 -8.99 1.66 -3.42
C TRP A 36 -7.88 2.18 -2.50
N ILE A 37 -6.84 1.38 -2.21
CA ILE A 37 -5.76 1.83 -1.32
C ILE A 37 -5.00 3.05 -1.90
N LEU A 38 -4.85 3.13 -3.22
CA LEU A 38 -4.27 4.30 -3.90
C LEU A 38 -5.16 5.54 -3.78
N SER A 39 -6.48 5.37 -3.88
CA SER A 39 -7.44 6.46 -3.63
C SER A 39 -7.36 6.97 -2.19
N GLU A 40 -7.26 6.06 -1.22
CA GLU A 40 -7.06 6.43 0.20
C GLU A 40 -5.72 7.14 0.42
N LEU A 41 -4.66 6.70 -0.25
CA LEU A 41 -3.35 7.36 -0.21
C LEU A 41 -3.42 8.79 -0.76
N HIS A 42 -4.07 9.00 -1.91
CA HIS A 42 -4.25 10.34 -2.47
C HIS A 42 -5.08 11.24 -1.54
N THR A 43 -6.06 10.66 -0.85
CA THR A 43 -6.85 11.38 0.16
C THR A 43 -6.00 11.74 1.37
N LEU A 44 -5.11 10.85 1.81
CA LEU A 44 -4.16 11.13 2.89
C LEU A 44 -3.21 12.27 2.52
N ILE A 45 -2.62 12.24 1.33
CA ILE A 45 -1.70 13.28 0.84
C ILE A 45 -2.37 14.65 0.92
N LYS A 46 -3.59 14.79 0.36
CA LYS A 46 -4.36 16.04 0.42
C LYS A 46 -4.59 16.53 1.84
N LYS A 47 -4.92 15.63 2.78
CA LYS A 47 -5.13 15.99 4.19
C LYS A 47 -3.83 16.45 4.85
N VAL A 48 -2.75 15.72 4.64
CA VAL A 48 -1.44 16.01 5.21
C VAL A 48 -0.91 17.35 4.68
N ASP A 49 -1.03 17.60 3.37
CA ASP A 49 -0.65 18.88 2.76
C ASP A 49 -1.44 20.04 3.37
N ALA A 50 -2.76 19.89 3.54
CA ALA A 50 -3.58 20.90 4.19
C ALA A 50 -3.18 21.14 5.65
N PHE A 51 -2.95 20.07 6.43
CA PHE A 51 -2.51 20.21 7.82
C PHE A 51 -1.14 20.86 7.94
N TYR A 52 -0.22 20.59 7.02
CA TYR A 52 1.08 21.27 7.02
C TYR A 52 0.96 22.74 6.61
N ALA A 53 0.07 23.08 5.66
CA ALA A 53 -0.22 24.47 5.31
C ALA A 53 -0.78 25.26 6.50
N ASP A 54 -1.55 24.60 7.36
CA ASP A 54 -2.14 25.19 8.58
C ASP A 54 -1.21 25.09 9.81
N TYR A 55 0.03 24.61 9.67
CA TYR A 55 0.98 24.39 10.77
C TYR A 55 0.47 23.46 11.88
N GLU A 56 -0.23 22.39 11.49
CA GLU A 56 -0.87 21.40 12.36
C GLU A 56 -0.20 20.01 12.27
N PRO A 57 1.08 19.85 12.68
CA PRO A 57 1.84 18.62 12.51
C PRO A 57 1.25 17.43 13.29
N THR A 58 0.56 17.69 14.39
CA THR A 58 -0.11 16.65 15.19
C THR A 58 -1.25 16.00 14.43
N LYS A 59 -2.02 16.78 13.65
CA LYS A 59 -3.12 16.26 12.82
C LYS A 59 -2.57 15.45 11.64
N ALA A 60 -1.49 15.93 11.02
CA ALA A 60 -0.79 15.19 9.97
C ALA A 60 -0.29 13.83 10.48
N ALA A 61 0.40 13.80 11.63
CA ALA A 61 0.91 12.56 12.21
C ALA A 61 -0.21 11.55 12.54
N ARG A 62 -1.35 12.02 13.07
CA ARG A 62 -2.52 11.17 13.33
C ARG A 62 -3.09 10.58 12.05
N ALA A 63 -3.31 11.40 11.02
CA ALA A 63 -3.84 10.92 9.75
C ALA A 63 -2.95 9.84 9.11
N ILE A 64 -1.63 10.01 9.16
CA ILE A 64 -0.66 9.01 8.68
C ILE A 64 -0.75 7.72 9.50
N SER A 65 -0.85 7.84 10.83
CA SER A 65 -0.99 6.69 11.73
C SER A 65 -2.27 5.89 11.42
N ASP A 66 -3.40 6.59 11.29
CA ASP A 66 -4.71 5.97 11.01
C ASP A 66 -4.69 5.23 9.67
N PHE A 67 -4.16 5.86 8.61
CA PHE A 67 -4.00 5.21 7.31
C PHE A 67 -3.14 3.94 7.40
N THR A 68 -2.01 4.02 8.10
CA THR A 68 -1.06 2.91 8.21
C THR A 68 -1.65 1.73 8.98
N GLN A 69 -2.39 2.00 10.05
CA GLN A 69 -2.97 0.98 10.92
C GLN A 69 -4.22 0.37 10.29
N ASP A 70 -5.17 1.19 9.88
CA ASP A 70 -6.48 0.70 9.46
C ASP A 70 -6.48 0.32 7.98
N TYR A 71 -6.17 1.25 7.08
CA TYR A 71 -6.32 0.99 5.65
C TYR A 71 -5.22 0.10 5.11
N LEU A 72 -3.97 0.37 5.45
CA LEU A 72 -2.84 -0.40 4.93
C LEU A 72 -2.69 -1.76 5.65
N SER A 73 -2.51 -1.75 6.97
CA SER A 73 -2.26 -2.99 7.72
C SER A 73 -3.52 -3.86 7.89
N ASN A 74 -4.62 -3.30 8.41
CA ASN A 74 -5.80 -4.10 8.76
C ASN A 74 -6.66 -4.51 7.56
N TRP A 75 -6.78 -3.65 6.55
CA TRP A 75 -7.58 -3.92 5.37
C TRP A 75 -6.76 -4.45 4.20
N PHE A 76 -5.84 -3.64 3.66
CA PHE A 76 -5.11 -3.98 2.44
C PHE A 76 -4.28 -5.24 2.61
N VAL A 77 -3.28 -5.24 3.50
CA VAL A 77 -2.39 -6.40 3.72
C VAL A 77 -3.18 -7.65 4.07
N ARG A 78 -4.21 -7.53 4.91
CA ARG A 78 -5.04 -8.69 5.32
C ARG A 78 -5.78 -9.32 4.15
N LEU A 79 -6.38 -8.51 3.28
CA LEU A 79 -7.12 -8.99 2.11
C LEU A 79 -6.20 -9.45 0.98
N SER A 80 -5.01 -8.86 0.85
CA SER A 80 -4.04 -9.20 -0.19
C SER A 80 -3.10 -10.36 0.16
N ARG A 81 -3.10 -10.87 1.40
CA ARG A 81 -2.21 -11.99 1.82
C ARG A 81 -2.20 -13.18 0.86
N ARG A 82 -3.37 -13.58 0.34
CA ARG A 82 -3.47 -14.73 -0.57
C ARG A 82 -2.79 -14.46 -1.93
N ARG A 83 -2.67 -13.21 -2.35
CA ARG A 83 -2.02 -12.78 -3.60
C ARG A 83 -0.51 -12.92 -3.49
N PHE A 84 0.07 -12.54 -2.34
CA PHE A 84 1.50 -12.73 -2.07
C PHE A 84 1.92 -14.21 -1.93
N TRP A 85 1.02 -15.07 -1.43
CA TRP A 85 1.30 -16.51 -1.24
C TRP A 85 1.09 -17.38 -2.48
N LYS A 86 0.21 -16.99 -3.42
CA LYS A 86 -0.06 -17.81 -4.61
C LYS A 86 1.17 -17.90 -5.51
N GLY A 87 1.44 -19.12 -5.99
CA GLY A 87 2.73 -19.55 -6.51
C GLY A 87 3.04 -19.21 -7.97
N ASP A 88 2.27 -18.34 -8.62
CA ASP A 88 2.53 -17.98 -10.01
C ASP A 88 2.70 -16.46 -10.13
N TYR A 89 3.82 -16.03 -10.69
CA TYR A 89 4.24 -14.63 -10.82
C TYR A 89 3.46 -13.95 -11.94
N GLN A 90 2.14 -13.84 -11.76
CA GLN A 90 1.22 -13.29 -12.74
C GLN A 90 0.97 -11.80 -12.47
N THR A 91 0.35 -11.12 -13.45
CA THR A 91 0.00 -9.69 -13.42
C THR A 91 -0.68 -9.27 -12.11
N ASP A 92 -1.49 -10.13 -11.50
CA ASP A 92 -2.12 -9.88 -10.19
C ASP A 92 -1.10 -9.72 -9.05
N LYS A 93 -0.03 -10.52 -9.05
CA LYS A 93 1.04 -10.44 -8.04
C LYS A 93 1.93 -9.23 -8.27
N ILE A 94 2.24 -8.91 -9.52
CA ILE A 94 3.01 -7.73 -9.92
C ILE A 94 2.25 -6.45 -9.52
N SER A 95 0.92 -6.40 -9.69
CA SER A 95 0.11 -5.23 -9.32
C SER A 95 -0.01 -4.97 -7.82
N ALA A 96 0.24 -6.00 -7.00
CA ALA A 96 0.19 -5.94 -5.54
C ALA A 96 1.50 -5.47 -4.90
N TYR A 97 2.61 -5.56 -5.64
CA TYR A 97 3.92 -5.04 -5.25
C TYR A 97 4.03 -3.54 -5.54
#